data_AF-A0AAD3STN8-F1
#
_entry.id   AF-A0AAD3STN8-F1
#
_cell.length_a   1.000
_cell.length_b   1.000
_cell.length_c   1.000
_cell.angle_alpha   90.00
_cell.angle_beta   90.00
_cell.angle_gamma   90.00
#
_symmetry.space_group_name_H-M   'P 1'
#
loop_
_entity.id
_entity.type
_entity.pdbx_description
1 polymer ?
#
loop_
_entity_poly.entity_id
_entity_poly.type
_entity_poly.pdbx_seq_one_letter_code
_entity_poly.pdbx_strand_id
1 'polypeptide(L)'
;MKRKPSFQHRSRYKWNGKLFSPKIAFLFIARNRLPLDFVWDAFFRAEKENKFSIFVHSRPGFLFNKATTKSPYFLDRQVNNSVQVDWGEASMIQAERILLESAIVDPYNERFVFLSDSCIPLYNFSYIYDYIMSTATSFVDSFADTKEGRYNPMMHPIIPIHNWRKGSQWVVLTRKHANVVVKDDSVFPVFQLHCKRRSLPEFWRDQPFPTDPSKEHNCIPDEHYVPTLLAQKGLEGEITRRSLTHSSWDLSAAKDRERRGWHPVTYKFSDATPELIQSIKEIDNINYETEYRREWCSSKGKPSPCFLFARKFTRPAALRLLNIPLVSLV
;
A
#
# COMPACT_ATOMS: atom_id res chain seq x y z
N MET A 1 -2.60 -26.13 -32.49
CA MET A 1 -3.26 -24.81 -32.31
C MET A 1 -4.22 -24.88 -31.12
N LYS A 2 -3.85 -24.35 -29.95
CA LYS A 2 -4.81 -24.03 -28.87
C LYS A 2 -4.86 -22.51 -28.78
N ARG A 3 -5.98 -21.91 -29.21
CA ARG A 3 -6.20 -20.46 -29.10
C ARG A 3 -6.17 -20.09 -27.61
N LYS A 4 -5.24 -19.21 -27.22
CA LYS A 4 -5.29 -18.53 -25.91
C LYS A 4 -6.66 -17.83 -25.79
N PRO A 5 -7.28 -17.79 -24.60
CA PRO A 5 -8.51 -17.04 -24.42
C PRO A 5 -8.23 -15.56 -24.71
N SER A 6 -8.95 -14.98 -25.67
CA SER A 6 -8.97 -13.55 -25.89
C SER A 6 -9.63 -12.90 -24.67
N PHE A 7 -8.88 -12.04 -23.96
CA PHE A 7 -9.40 -11.21 -22.88
C PHE A 7 -10.47 -10.25 -23.45
N GLN A 8 -11.74 -10.62 -23.33
CA GLN A 8 -12.81 -9.62 -23.40
C GLN A 8 -12.81 -8.86 -22.07
N HIS A 9 -12.48 -7.57 -22.12
CA HIS A 9 -12.75 -6.63 -21.03
C HIS A 9 -14.24 -6.77 -20.67
N ARG A 10 -14.58 -7.45 -19.57
CA ARG A 10 -15.91 -7.33 -18.96
C ARG A 10 -15.95 -5.94 -18.31
N SER A 11 -16.17 -4.93 -19.14
CA SER A 11 -16.18 -3.53 -18.75
C SER A 11 -17.40 -3.18 -17.89
N ARG A 12 -18.43 -4.03 -17.87
CA ARG A 12 -19.68 -3.77 -17.17
C ARG A 12 -20.36 -5.06 -16.70
N TYR A 13 -20.74 -5.11 -15.43
CA TYR A 13 -21.57 -6.17 -14.87
C TYR A 13 -23.05 -5.82 -15.07
N LYS A 14 -23.86 -6.76 -15.58
CA LYS A 14 -25.33 -6.61 -15.64
C LYS A 14 -25.95 -7.32 -14.44
N TRP A 15 -26.65 -6.59 -13.59
CA TRP A 15 -27.47 -7.15 -12.51
C TRP A 15 -28.82 -6.42 -12.48
N ASN A 16 -29.93 -7.14 -12.58
CA ASN A 16 -31.29 -6.59 -12.73
C ASN A 16 -31.40 -5.48 -13.80
N GLY A 17 -30.77 -5.66 -14.97
CA GLY A 17 -30.82 -4.71 -16.08
C GLY A 17 -29.99 -3.43 -15.90
N LYS A 18 -29.41 -3.16 -14.72
CA LYS A 18 -28.47 -2.07 -14.48
C LYS A 18 -27.04 -2.49 -14.77
N LEU A 19 -26.30 -1.54 -15.33
CA LEU A 19 -24.97 -1.72 -15.88
C LEU A 19 -23.97 -1.09 -14.92
N PHE A 20 -23.18 -1.90 -14.23
CA PHE A 20 -22.28 -1.45 -13.18
C PHE A 20 -20.83 -1.54 -13.63
N SER A 21 -20.10 -0.45 -13.46
CA SER A 21 -18.67 -0.37 -13.71
C SER A 21 -17.91 -0.95 -12.50
N PRO A 22 -16.89 -1.79 -12.72
CA PRO A 22 -15.97 -2.20 -11.68
C PRO A 22 -15.36 -0.99 -10.95
N LYS A 23 -15.14 -1.11 -9.65
CA LYS A 23 -14.61 -0.06 -8.81
C LYS A 23 -13.22 -0.38 -8.27
N ILE A 24 -12.47 0.67 -7.98
CA ILE A 24 -11.28 0.64 -7.14
C ILE A 24 -11.65 1.10 -5.73
N ALA A 25 -11.45 0.25 -4.73
CA ALA A 25 -11.50 0.62 -3.33
C ALA A 25 -10.17 1.26 -2.92
N PHE A 26 -10.21 2.53 -2.52
CA PHE A 26 -9.08 3.25 -1.95
C PHE A 26 -9.12 3.10 -0.43
N LEU A 27 -8.11 2.41 0.11
CA LEU A 27 -8.00 2.01 1.50
C LEU A 27 -6.93 2.86 2.18
N PHE A 28 -7.36 3.89 2.90
CA PHE A 28 -6.46 4.82 3.56
C PHE A 28 -6.16 4.36 4.99
N ILE A 29 -4.88 4.35 5.34
CA ILE A 29 -4.40 4.18 6.71
C ILE A 29 -3.87 5.52 7.19
N ALA A 30 -4.50 6.05 8.24
CA ALA A 30 -4.15 7.32 8.85
C ALA A 30 -3.99 7.16 10.35
N ARG A 31 -3.08 7.91 10.97
CA ARG A 31 -3.02 7.92 12.44
C ARG A 31 -4.25 8.62 13.02
N ASN A 32 -4.62 9.76 12.42
CA ASN A 32 -5.74 10.61 12.84
C ASN A 32 -6.52 11.11 11.61
N ARG A 33 -6.18 12.33 11.15
CA ARG A 33 -6.77 12.97 9.96
C ARG A 33 -6.05 12.53 8.69
N LEU A 34 -6.65 12.82 7.55
CA LEU A 34 -5.98 12.82 6.26
C LEU A 34 -5.52 14.25 5.95
N PRO A 35 -4.25 14.62 6.23
CA PRO A 35 -3.76 15.98 6.07
C PRO A 35 -3.73 16.43 4.61
N LEU A 36 -3.77 15.47 3.68
CA LEU A 36 -3.77 15.67 2.23
C LEU A 36 -5.14 15.45 1.59
N ASP A 37 -6.23 15.46 2.37
CA ASP A 37 -7.60 15.26 1.88
C ASP A 37 -7.96 16.16 0.69
N PHE A 38 -7.45 17.39 0.66
CA PHE A 38 -7.64 18.35 -0.43
C PHE A 38 -7.01 17.94 -1.77
N VAL A 39 -5.92 17.16 -1.79
CA VAL A 39 -5.35 16.60 -3.03
C VAL A 39 -6.26 15.50 -3.56
N TRP A 40 -6.69 14.62 -2.66
CA TRP A 40 -7.59 13.52 -2.99
C TRP A 40 -8.99 13.99 -3.38
N ASP A 41 -9.47 15.08 -2.77
CA ASP A 41 -10.72 15.73 -3.16
C ASP A 41 -10.71 16.13 -4.64
N ALA A 42 -9.63 16.81 -5.05
CA ALA A 42 -9.44 17.22 -6.42
C ALA A 42 -9.36 15.99 -7.36
N PHE A 43 -8.59 14.97 -6.97
CA PHE A 43 -8.46 13.70 -7.71
C PHE A 43 -9.82 12.99 -7.92
N PHE A 44 -10.63 12.85 -6.87
CA PHE A 44 -11.92 12.15 -6.96
C PHE A 44 -13.00 12.98 -7.65
N ARG A 45 -12.94 14.30 -7.58
CA ARG A 45 -13.88 15.20 -8.27
C ARG A 45 -13.87 15.07 -9.78
N ALA A 46 -12.75 14.62 -10.36
CA ALA A 46 -12.65 14.36 -11.79
C ALA A 46 -13.48 13.13 -12.24
N GLU A 47 -13.85 12.24 -11.31
CA GLU A 47 -14.60 11.02 -11.59
C GLU A 47 -16.12 11.27 -11.48
N LYS A 48 -16.90 10.82 -12.49
CA LYS A 48 -18.36 11.01 -12.55
C LYS A 48 -19.16 9.73 -12.79
N GLU A 49 -18.50 8.59 -12.86
CA GLU A 49 -19.07 7.29 -13.25
C GLU A 49 -19.17 6.29 -12.07
N ASN A 50 -18.94 6.75 -10.84
CA ASN A 50 -19.01 5.92 -9.63
C ASN A 50 -18.05 4.72 -9.66
N LYS A 51 -16.83 4.95 -10.15
CA LYS A 51 -15.76 3.94 -10.32
C LYS A 51 -14.86 3.73 -9.09
N PHE A 52 -15.24 4.25 -7.93
CA PHE A 52 -14.42 4.10 -6.73
C PHE A 52 -15.23 3.98 -5.44
N SER A 53 -14.55 3.58 -4.38
CA SER A 53 -15.04 3.62 -3.00
C SER A 53 -13.89 4.00 -2.08
N ILE A 54 -14.19 4.63 -0.95
CA ILE A 54 -13.19 5.13 0.01
C ILE A 54 -13.48 4.51 1.37
N PHE A 55 -12.43 3.97 1.97
CA PHE A 55 -12.45 3.45 3.34
C PHE A 55 -11.23 4.00 4.06
N VAL A 56 -11.42 4.41 5.32
CA VAL A 56 -10.34 4.97 6.13
C VAL A 56 -10.24 4.23 7.45
N HIS A 57 -9.04 3.75 7.76
CA HIS A 57 -8.70 3.29 9.09
C HIS A 57 -7.93 4.41 9.79
N SER A 58 -8.52 4.88 10.89
CA SER A 58 -7.90 5.82 11.83
C SER A 58 -7.91 5.23 13.22
N ARG A 59 -7.20 5.86 14.17
CA ARG A 59 -7.25 5.44 15.59
C ARG A 59 -8.70 5.29 16.09
N PRO A 60 -8.96 4.39 17.06
CA PRO A 60 -10.30 4.18 17.59
C PRO A 60 -10.96 5.49 18.06
N GLY A 61 -12.25 5.65 17.75
CA GLY A 61 -13.05 6.83 18.12
C GLY A 61 -12.82 8.07 17.25
N PHE A 62 -11.91 8.04 16.28
CA PHE A 62 -11.76 9.14 15.33
C PHE A 62 -12.86 9.08 14.26
N LEU A 63 -13.58 10.19 14.07
CA LEU A 63 -14.67 10.31 13.09
C LEU A 63 -14.31 11.31 11.99
N PHE A 64 -14.67 10.99 10.74
CA PHE A 64 -14.57 11.93 9.62
C PHE A 64 -15.90 12.66 9.45
N ASN A 65 -16.01 13.84 10.05
CA ASN A 65 -17.18 14.72 9.95
C ASN A 65 -16.75 16.12 9.47
N LYS A 66 -17.72 17.04 9.38
CA LYS A 66 -17.48 18.43 8.92
C LYS A 66 -16.45 19.21 9.76
N ALA A 67 -16.15 18.77 10.99
CA ALA A 67 -15.14 19.41 11.83
C ALA A 67 -13.72 18.83 11.63
N THR A 68 -13.60 17.62 11.05
CA THR A 68 -12.31 16.91 10.94
C THR A 68 -11.77 16.78 9.53
N THR A 69 -12.63 16.87 8.51
CA THR A 69 -12.23 16.93 7.09
C THR A 69 -13.01 18.01 6.35
N LYS A 70 -12.36 18.61 5.35
CA LYS A 70 -13.01 19.58 4.45
C LYS A 70 -13.54 18.95 3.16
N SER A 71 -13.11 17.71 2.86
CA SER A 71 -13.50 17.03 1.64
C SER A 71 -14.78 16.22 1.86
N PRO A 72 -15.85 16.43 1.08
CA PRO A 72 -17.07 15.64 1.17
C PRO A 72 -16.84 14.14 0.89
N TYR A 73 -15.79 13.78 0.15
CA TYR A 73 -15.50 12.39 -0.19
C TYR A 73 -15.11 11.54 1.02
N PHE A 74 -14.54 12.15 2.05
CA PHE A 74 -14.08 11.47 3.25
C PHE A 74 -15.08 11.50 4.42
N LEU A 75 -16.21 12.21 4.29
CA LEU A 75 -17.25 12.21 5.31
C LEU A 75 -17.78 10.79 5.53
N ASP A 76 -17.80 10.38 6.80
CA ASP A 76 -18.31 9.09 7.28
C ASP A 76 -17.66 7.88 6.58
N ARG A 77 -16.38 8.00 6.20
CA ARG A 77 -15.61 6.92 5.56
C ARG A 77 -14.73 6.11 6.50
N GLN A 78 -14.69 6.45 7.80
CA GLN A 78 -14.00 5.62 8.78
C GLN A 78 -14.63 4.23 8.88
N VAL A 79 -13.80 3.21 9.07
CA VAL A 79 -14.25 1.88 9.48
C VAL A 79 -14.63 1.87 10.96
N ASN A 80 -15.63 1.08 11.33
CA ASN A 80 -16.19 1.11 12.70
C ASN A 80 -15.38 0.28 13.71
N ASN A 81 -14.64 -0.72 13.25
CA ASN A 81 -13.85 -1.66 14.07
C ASN A 81 -12.36 -1.30 14.07
N SER A 82 -12.03 0.00 14.00
CA SER A 82 -10.66 0.50 14.09
C SER A 82 -9.93 -0.01 15.34
N VAL A 83 -8.62 -0.24 15.21
CA VAL A 83 -7.71 -0.67 16.28
C VAL A 83 -6.59 0.34 16.46
N GLN A 84 -5.94 0.35 17.63
CA GLN A 84 -4.70 1.11 17.80
C GLN A 84 -3.60 0.46 16.97
N VAL A 85 -2.87 1.26 16.19
CA VAL A 85 -1.82 0.78 15.29
C VAL A 85 -0.48 1.34 15.71
N ASP A 86 0.44 0.43 16.01
CA ASP A 86 1.82 0.75 16.33
C ASP A 86 2.77 0.28 15.22
N TRP A 87 3.86 1.03 15.04
CA TRP A 87 4.80 0.77 13.95
C TRP A 87 5.69 -0.44 14.26
N GLY A 88 5.78 -1.36 13.30
CA GLY A 88 6.53 -2.61 13.44
C GLY A 88 5.78 -3.70 14.23
N GLU A 89 4.48 -3.49 14.50
CA GLU A 89 3.61 -4.44 15.19
C GLU A 89 2.57 -5.02 14.22
N ALA A 90 2.10 -6.23 14.52
CA ALA A 90 1.07 -6.90 13.73
C ALA A 90 -0.30 -6.17 13.72
N SER A 91 -0.49 -5.18 14.61
CA SER A 91 -1.64 -4.27 14.56
C SER A 91 -1.78 -3.54 13.21
N MET A 92 -0.68 -3.30 12.49
CA MET A 92 -0.72 -2.71 11.15
C MET A 92 -1.42 -3.64 10.15
N ILE A 93 -1.07 -4.93 10.16
CA ILE A 93 -1.74 -5.95 9.34
C ILE A 93 -3.21 -6.06 9.72
N GLN A 94 -3.53 -5.98 11.02
CA GLN A 94 -4.92 -6.02 11.48
C GLN A 94 -5.73 -4.87 10.89
N ALA A 95 -5.20 -3.64 10.89
CA ALA A 95 -5.83 -2.48 10.28
C ALA A 95 -6.06 -2.66 8.76
N GLU A 96 -5.09 -3.23 8.06
CA GLU A 96 -5.20 -3.54 6.63
C GLU A 96 -6.28 -4.57 6.35
N ARG A 97 -6.38 -5.62 7.17
CA ARG A 97 -7.42 -6.64 7.08
C ARG A 97 -8.81 -6.06 7.32
N ILE A 98 -8.98 -5.21 8.33
CA ILE A 98 -10.22 -4.50 8.61
C ILE A 98 -10.69 -3.65 7.41
N LEU A 99 -9.75 -2.94 6.77
CA LEU A 99 -10.05 -2.17 5.57
C LEU A 99 -10.54 -3.06 4.43
N LEU A 100 -9.88 -4.21 4.20
CA LEU A 100 -10.29 -5.17 3.18
C LEU A 100 -11.64 -5.81 3.50
N GLU A 101 -11.88 -6.24 4.74
CA GLU A 101 -13.15 -6.79 5.22
C GLU A 101 -14.29 -5.80 4.97
N SER A 102 -14.08 -4.53 5.26
CA SER A 102 -15.09 -3.48 5.03
C SER A 102 -15.32 -3.24 3.54
N ALA A 103 -14.25 -3.21 2.74
CA ALA A 103 -14.34 -2.88 1.32
C ALA A 103 -14.86 -4.03 0.45
N ILE A 104 -14.62 -5.28 0.85
CA ILE A 104 -15.00 -6.45 0.05
C ILE A 104 -16.51 -6.70 0.06
N VAL A 105 -17.24 -6.11 1.01
CA VAL A 105 -18.71 -6.19 1.07
C VAL A 105 -19.36 -5.62 -0.19
N ASP A 106 -18.81 -4.54 -0.77
CA ASP A 106 -19.29 -4.03 -2.07
C ASP A 106 -18.84 -5.01 -3.19
N PRO A 107 -19.78 -5.67 -3.90
CA PRO A 107 -19.46 -6.62 -4.96
C PRO A 107 -18.80 -5.97 -6.17
N TYR A 108 -18.89 -4.65 -6.33
CA TYR A 108 -18.29 -3.92 -7.45
C TYR A 108 -16.83 -3.57 -7.21
N ASN A 109 -16.33 -3.64 -5.97
CA ASN A 109 -14.92 -3.43 -5.68
C ASN A 109 -14.07 -4.61 -6.20
N GLU A 110 -13.34 -4.36 -7.28
CA GLU A 110 -12.51 -5.37 -7.98
C GLU A 110 -11.02 -5.20 -7.71
N ARG A 111 -10.62 -4.01 -7.27
CA ARG A 111 -9.24 -3.63 -6.94
C ARG A 111 -9.21 -2.90 -5.62
N PHE A 112 -8.17 -3.15 -4.83
CA PHE A 112 -8.03 -2.64 -3.47
C PHE A 112 -6.65 -2.00 -3.35
N VAL A 113 -6.60 -0.68 -3.21
CA VAL A 113 -5.36 0.12 -3.22
C VAL A 113 -5.10 0.63 -1.81
N PHE A 114 -3.98 0.22 -1.20
CA PHE A 114 -3.56 0.76 0.10
C PHE A 114 -2.79 2.07 -0.05
N LEU A 115 -3.14 3.05 0.78
CA LEU A 115 -2.53 4.38 0.80
C LEU A 115 -2.32 4.88 2.21
N SER A 116 -1.22 5.61 2.43
CA SER A 116 -0.99 6.34 3.68
C SER A 116 -1.63 7.72 3.65
N ASP A 117 -1.78 8.32 4.83
CA ASP A 117 -2.15 9.72 5.03
C ASP A 117 -1.20 10.76 4.40
N SER A 118 -0.04 10.33 3.90
CA SER A 118 0.98 11.17 3.24
C SER A 118 1.22 10.78 1.77
N CYS A 119 0.31 9.99 1.18
CA CYS A 119 0.33 9.67 -0.24
C CYS A 119 -0.33 10.76 -1.10
N ILE A 120 0.22 10.95 -2.30
CA ILE A 120 -0.39 11.74 -3.39
C ILE A 120 -0.54 10.86 -4.64
N PRO A 121 -1.59 11.07 -5.46
CA PRO A 121 -1.65 10.54 -6.82
C PRO A 121 -0.65 11.28 -7.71
N LEU A 122 -0.02 10.58 -8.65
CA LEU A 122 0.89 11.18 -9.64
C LEU A 122 0.17 11.53 -10.95
N TYR A 123 -0.97 10.89 -11.21
CA TYR A 123 -1.74 11.05 -12.44
C TYR A 123 -3.23 11.22 -12.10
N ASN A 124 -4.01 11.69 -13.08
CA ASN A 124 -5.45 11.83 -12.94
C ASN A 124 -6.18 10.48 -12.73
N PHE A 125 -7.43 10.56 -12.31
CA PHE A 125 -8.23 9.37 -11.97
C PHE A 125 -8.36 8.39 -13.15
N SER A 126 -8.66 8.90 -14.36
CA SER A 126 -8.87 8.05 -15.53
C SER A 126 -7.64 7.21 -15.86
N TYR A 127 -6.45 7.84 -15.83
CA TYR A 127 -5.19 7.15 -16.07
C TYR A 127 -4.94 6.06 -15.04
N ILE A 128 -5.06 6.39 -13.75
CA ILE A 128 -4.83 5.42 -12.66
C ILE A 128 -5.83 4.26 -12.75
N TYR A 129 -7.10 4.57 -12.98
CA TYR A 129 -8.15 3.58 -13.14
C TYR A 129 -7.85 2.64 -14.30
N ASP A 130 -7.59 3.18 -15.48
CA ASP A 130 -7.29 2.38 -16.68
C ASP A 130 -6.03 1.54 -16.50
N TYR A 131 -5.00 2.09 -15.85
CA TYR A 131 -3.77 1.36 -15.58
C TYR A 131 -4.03 0.14 -14.68
N ILE A 132 -4.64 0.35 -13.51
CA ILE A 132 -4.89 -0.70 -12.52
C ILE A 132 -5.90 -1.73 -13.03
N MET A 133 -6.94 -1.29 -13.74
CA MET A 133 -8.01 -2.16 -14.25
C MET A 133 -7.61 -2.94 -15.50
N SER A 134 -6.51 -2.56 -16.17
CA SER A 134 -6.06 -3.22 -17.40
C SER A 134 -5.28 -4.51 -17.19
N THR A 135 -4.80 -4.77 -15.97
CA THR A 135 -4.08 -6.02 -15.64
C THR A 135 -4.97 -6.99 -14.88
N ALA A 136 -4.72 -8.29 -15.04
CA ALA A 136 -5.34 -9.34 -14.26
C ALA A 136 -4.61 -9.64 -12.93
N THR A 137 -3.37 -9.15 -12.78
CA THR A 137 -2.50 -9.41 -11.62
C THR A 137 -2.74 -8.40 -10.50
N SER A 138 -2.31 -8.77 -9.28
CA SER A 138 -2.10 -7.78 -8.21
C SER A 138 -0.72 -7.16 -8.31
N PHE A 139 -0.55 -5.93 -7.84
CA PHE A 139 0.75 -5.29 -7.68
C PHE A 139 1.20 -5.49 -6.23
N VAL A 140 2.03 -6.49 -6.02
CA VAL A 140 2.58 -6.83 -4.71
C VAL A 140 4.08 -6.91 -4.90
N ASP A 141 4.79 -5.99 -4.27
CA ASP A 141 6.24 -6.12 -4.20
C ASP A 141 6.59 -7.38 -3.40
N SER A 142 7.46 -8.22 -3.94
CA SER A 142 7.78 -9.52 -3.35
C SER A 142 9.16 -9.96 -3.80
N PHE A 143 10.06 -10.20 -2.86
CA PHE A 143 11.40 -10.74 -3.08
C PHE A 143 11.88 -11.54 -1.87
N ALA A 144 12.85 -12.43 -2.09
CA ALA A 144 13.50 -13.16 -1.01
C ALA A 144 14.25 -12.17 -0.09
N ASP A 145 13.97 -12.23 1.21
CA ASP A 145 14.71 -11.41 2.18
C ASP A 145 16.01 -12.09 2.55
N THR A 146 17.12 -11.54 2.07
CA THR A 146 18.48 -12.04 2.34
C THR A 146 19.12 -11.41 3.57
N LYS A 147 18.43 -10.47 4.25
CA LYS A 147 18.96 -9.84 5.47
C LYS A 147 18.83 -10.79 6.65
N GLU A 148 19.98 -11.13 7.24
CA GLU A 148 20.04 -11.93 8.46
C GLU A 148 19.25 -11.28 9.61
N GLY A 149 18.60 -12.13 10.43
CA GLY A 149 17.95 -11.71 11.67
C GLY A 149 16.53 -11.14 11.55
N ARG A 150 15.93 -11.08 10.35
CA ARG A 150 14.52 -10.65 10.19
C ARG A 150 13.52 -11.79 10.34
N TYR A 151 13.84 -12.96 9.80
CA TYR A 151 13.03 -14.15 9.96
C TYR A 151 13.23 -14.76 11.35
N ASN A 152 12.14 -15.00 12.06
CA ASN A 152 12.13 -15.70 13.34
C ASN A 152 11.94 -17.22 13.12
N PRO A 153 12.89 -18.08 13.53
CA PRO A 153 12.78 -19.53 13.39
C PRO A 153 11.52 -20.16 14.01
N MET A 154 10.93 -19.53 15.03
CA MET A 154 9.69 -19.99 15.68
C MET A 154 8.47 -19.90 14.76
N MET A 155 8.55 -19.20 13.63
CA MET A 155 7.49 -19.20 12.62
C MET A 155 7.41 -20.53 11.85
N HIS A 156 8.47 -21.35 11.87
CA HIS A 156 8.46 -22.70 11.34
C HIS A 156 7.69 -23.66 12.26
N PRO A 157 6.91 -24.64 11.74
CA PRO A 157 6.75 -25.00 10.33
C PRO A 157 5.65 -24.24 9.59
N ILE A 158 4.87 -23.39 10.28
CA ILE A 158 3.69 -22.76 9.69
C ILE A 158 4.09 -21.82 8.56
N ILE A 159 5.13 -21.00 8.73
CA ILE A 159 5.71 -20.16 7.69
C ILE A 159 7.14 -20.65 7.45
N PRO A 160 7.37 -21.54 6.48
CA PRO A 160 8.72 -21.97 6.14
C PRO A 160 9.56 -20.81 5.58
N ILE A 161 10.87 -20.83 5.83
CA ILE A 161 11.81 -19.80 5.34
C ILE A 161 11.76 -19.59 3.82
N HIS A 162 11.50 -20.64 3.03
CA HIS A 162 11.44 -20.53 1.57
C HIS A 162 10.18 -19.77 1.07
N ASN A 163 9.15 -19.66 1.91
CA ASN A 163 7.95 -18.85 1.66
C ASN A 163 8.07 -17.45 2.26
N TRP A 164 9.12 -17.17 3.05
CA TRP A 164 9.36 -15.85 3.63
C TRP A 164 9.70 -14.85 2.52
N ARG A 165 8.81 -13.87 2.33
CA ARG A 165 8.99 -12.81 1.34
C ARG A 165 8.99 -11.45 2.01
N LYS A 166 9.75 -10.53 1.43
CA LYS A 166 9.71 -9.10 1.73
C LYS A 166 9.09 -8.34 0.57
N GLY A 167 8.45 -7.23 0.87
CA GLY A 167 7.90 -6.29 -0.09
C GLY A 167 7.59 -4.94 0.54
N SER A 168 6.77 -4.19 -0.18
CA SER A 168 6.17 -2.94 0.26
C SER A 168 4.84 -3.22 0.94
N GLN A 169 4.58 -2.51 2.04
CA GLN A 169 3.24 -2.43 2.64
C GLN A 169 2.17 -1.98 1.62
N TRP A 170 2.55 -1.08 0.70
CA TRP A 170 1.62 -0.40 -0.19
C TRP A 170 1.34 -1.27 -1.43
N VAL A 171 0.36 -2.17 -1.30
CA VAL A 171 -0.04 -3.11 -2.35
C VAL A 171 -1.32 -2.68 -3.07
N VAL A 172 -1.51 -3.22 -4.29
CA VAL A 172 -2.79 -3.17 -5.00
C VAL A 172 -3.27 -4.59 -5.27
N LEU A 173 -4.35 -5.00 -4.61
CA LEU A 173 -4.86 -6.36 -4.70
C LEU A 173 -6.04 -6.46 -5.66
N THR A 174 -6.15 -7.60 -6.33
CA THR A 174 -7.40 -8.05 -6.95
C THR A 174 -8.37 -8.53 -5.87
N ARG A 175 -9.67 -8.59 -6.20
CA ARG A 175 -10.68 -9.17 -5.30
C ARG A 175 -10.36 -10.60 -4.87
N LYS A 176 -9.72 -11.39 -5.73
CA LYS A 176 -9.26 -12.75 -5.38
C LYS A 176 -8.23 -12.71 -4.25
N HIS A 177 -7.19 -11.89 -4.37
CA HIS A 177 -6.14 -11.80 -3.34
C HIS A 177 -6.61 -11.07 -2.08
N ALA A 178 -7.50 -10.08 -2.19
CA ALA A 178 -8.16 -9.47 -1.04
C ALA A 178 -8.91 -10.52 -0.20
N ASN A 179 -9.67 -11.42 -0.83
CA ASN A 179 -10.33 -12.52 -0.13
C ASN A 179 -9.34 -13.46 0.57
N VAL A 180 -8.18 -13.74 -0.03
CA VAL A 180 -7.13 -14.57 0.59
C VAL A 180 -6.63 -13.93 1.88
N VAL A 181 -6.38 -12.61 1.84
CA VAL A 181 -5.92 -11.85 3.02
C VAL A 181 -6.97 -11.82 4.12
N VAL A 182 -8.23 -11.57 3.78
CA VAL A 182 -9.35 -11.51 4.74
C VAL A 182 -9.59 -12.86 5.42
N LYS A 183 -9.52 -13.95 4.65
CA LYS A 183 -9.80 -15.31 5.14
C LYS A 183 -8.61 -16.00 5.80
N ASP A 184 -7.44 -15.35 5.88
CA ASP A 184 -6.28 -15.99 6.47
C ASP A 184 -6.45 -16.15 7.99
N ASP A 185 -6.34 -17.38 8.46
CA ASP A 185 -6.40 -17.80 9.86
C ASP A 185 -5.11 -18.50 10.30
N SER A 186 -4.09 -18.52 9.43
CA SER A 186 -2.90 -19.36 9.56
C SER A 186 -1.61 -18.56 9.65
N VAL A 187 -1.42 -17.56 8.79
CA VAL A 187 -0.18 -16.78 8.71
C VAL A 187 -0.23 -15.60 9.67
N PHE A 188 -1.34 -14.87 9.71
CA PHE A 188 -1.50 -13.68 10.54
C PHE A 188 -1.30 -13.95 12.04
N PRO A 189 -1.86 -15.02 12.65
CA PRO A 189 -1.59 -15.32 14.06
C PRO A 189 -0.10 -15.57 14.35
N VAL A 190 0.62 -16.19 13.42
CA VAL A 190 2.07 -16.43 13.56
C VAL A 190 2.85 -15.11 13.50
N PHE A 191 2.47 -14.20 12.61
CA PHE A 191 3.01 -12.84 12.59
C PHE A 191 2.74 -12.10 13.91
N GLN A 192 1.53 -12.19 14.47
CA GLN A 192 1.20 -11.57 15.76
C GLN A 192 2.08 -12.08 16.91
N LEU A 193 2.42 -13.37 16.90
CA LEU A 193 3.21 -14.00 17.96
C LEU A 193 4.71 -13.74 17.80
N HIS A 194 5.24 -13.82 16.58
CA HIS A 194 6.68 -13.99 16.36
C HIS A 194 7.34 -12.91 15.49
N CYS A 195 6.59 -12.17 14.69
CA CYS A 195 7.12 -11.08 13.87
C CYS A 195 6.92 -9.76 14.61
N LYS A 196 7.94 -9.35 15.36
CA LYS A 196 7.98 -8.06 16.05
C LYS A 196 9.25 -7.32 15.68
N ARG A 197 9.21 -6.00 15.74
CA ARG A 197 10.41 -5.16 15.61
C ARG A 197 11.18 -5.18 16.92
N ARG A 198 12.51 -5.17 16.88
CA ARG A 198 13.35 -4.95 18.06
C ARG A 198 13.04 -3.56 18.65
N SER A 199 12.86 -3.48 19.97
CA SER A 199 12.75 -2.21 20.68
C SER A 199 14.00 -1.37 20.39
N LEU A 200 13.82 -0.16 19.84
CA LEU A 200 14.92 0.77 19.63
C LEU A 200 15.32 1.45 20.96
N PRO A 201 16.61 1.79 21.15
CA PRO A 201 17.15 2.71 22.17
C PRO A 201 16.22 3.80 22.73
N GLU A 202 15.47 4.49 21.87
CA GLU A 202 14.66 5.63 22.29
C GLU A 202 13.34 5.26 23.01
N PHE A 203 12.89 4.00 22.95
CA PHE A 203 11.63 3.55 23.58
C PHE A 203 11.82 2.77 24.89
N TRP A 204 13.06 2.64 25.40
CA TRP A 204 13.38 1.87 26.62
C TRP A 204 12.91 2.52 27.94
N ARG A 205 12.28 3.70 27.92
CA ARG A 205 11.81 4.31 29.18
C ARG A 205 10.62 3.55 29.79
N ASP A 206 9.89 2.77 28.99
CA ASP A 206 8.62 2.17 29.42
C ASP A 206 8.56 0.63 29.26
N GLN A 207 9.64 -0.06 28.86
CA GLN A 207 9.65 -1.53 28.74
C GLN A 207 10.89 -2.19 29.36
N PRO A 208 10.72 -3.28 30.14
CA PRO A 208 11.84 -4.02 30.72
C PRO A 208 12.69 -4.69 29.63
N PHE A 209 13.99 -4.82 29.90
CA PHE A 209 14.92 -5.57 29.06
C PHE A 209 14.36 -6.98 28.75
N PRO A 210 14.28 -7.39 27.48
CA PRO A 210 14.00 -8.78 27.18
C PRO A 210 15.17 -9.62 27.69
N THR A 211 14.84 -10.60 28.52
CA THR A 211 15.79 -11.53 29.17
C THR A 211 16.51 -12.46 28.18
N ASP A 212 16.17 -12.40 26.88
CA ASP A 212 16.69 -13.29 25.85
C ASP A 212 16.78 -12.57 24.48
N PRO A 213 17.99 -12.21 24.01
CA PRO A 213 18.20 -11.54 22.73
C PRO A 213 17.88 -12.42 21.51
N SER A 214 17.71 -13.74 21.68
CA SER A 214 17.26 -14.63 20.59
C SER A 214 15.78 -14.42 20.21
N LYS A 215 15.03 -13.68 21.04
CA LYS A 215 13.63 -13.28 20.77
C LYS A 215 13.50 -11.96 20.01
N GLU A 216 14.61 -11.24 19.81
CA GLU A 216 14.62 -9.93 19.16
C GLU A 216 15.00 -10.04 17.69
N HIS A 217 14.03 -10.39 16.84
CA HIS A 217 14.18 -10.24 15.39
C HIS A 217 13.77 -8.84 14.96
N ASN A 218 14.37 -8.31 13.90
CA ASN A 218 13.96 -7.01 13.33
C ASN A 218 12.87 -7.21 12.26
N CYS A 219 11.79 -7.89 12.64
CA CYS A 219 10.71 -8.22 11.73
C CYS A 219 9.78 -7.02 11.55
N ILE A 220 9.41 -6.69 10.31
CA ILE A 220 8.50 -5.57 9.98
C ILE A 220 7.23 -6.19 9.38
N PRO A 221 6.19 -6.48 10.19
CA PRO A 221 5.07 -7.32 9.77
C PRO A 221 4.40 -6.89 8.47
N ASP A 222 4.16 -5.60 8.32
CA ASP A 222 3.47 -4.97 7.20
C ASP A 222 4.26 -5.02 5.87
N GLU A 223 5.59 -5.13 5.94
CA GLU A 223 6.45 -5.31 4.76
C GLU A 223 6.59 -6.79 4.33
N HIS A 224 6.04 -7.73 5.10
CA HIS A 224 6.30 -9.16 4.91
C HIS A 224 5.03 -10.01 4.77
N TYR A 225 3.93 -9.62 5.41
CA TYR A 225 2.74 -10.45 5.54
C TYR A 225 2.07 -10.79 4.20
N VAL A 226 1.67 -9.78 3.41
CA VAL A 226 0.98 -10.01 2.13
C VAL A 226 1.81 -10.84 1.16
N PRO A 227 3.09 -10.51 0.86
CA PRO A 227 3.85 -11.31 -0.09
C PRO A 227 4.13 -12.73 0.44
N THR A 228 4.36 -12.91 1.75
CA THR A 228 4.55 -14.23 2.37
C THR A 228 3.30 -15.09 2.30
N LEU A 229 2.13 -14.52 2.61
CA LEU A 229 0.85 -15.21 2.53
C LEU A 229 0.57 -15.67 1.10
N LEU A 230 0.79 -14.83 0.10
CA LEU A 230 0.59 -15.20 -1.30
C LEU A 230 1.58 -16.28 -1.75
N ALA A 231 2.84 -16.22 -1.32
CA ALA A 231 3.82 -17.29 -1.57
C ALA A 231 3.37 -18.62 -0.97
N GLN A 232 2.92 -18.61 0.29
CA GLN A 232 2.44 -19.80 0.98
C GLN A 232 1.18 -20.42 0.36
N LYS A 233 0.34 -19.60 -0.30
CA LYS A 233 -0.83 -20.09 -1.06
C LYS A 233 -0.49 -20.46 -2.51
N GLY A 234 0.77 -20.37 -2.93
CA GLY A 234 1.21 -20.69 -4.30
C GLY A 234 0.73 -19.68 -5.35
N LEU A 235 0.46 -18.44 -4.95
CA LEU A 235 -0.14 -17.40 -5.80
C LEU A 235 0.89 -16.39 -6.37
N GLU A 236 2.19 -16.67 -6.25
CA GLU A 236 3.24 -15.76 -6.76
C GLU A 236 3.18 -15.59 -8.30
N GLY A 237 2.62 -16.56 -9.02
CA GLY A 237 2.39 -16.45 -10.47
C GLY A 237 1.28 -15.47 -10.86
N GLU A 238 0.50 -14.97 -9.91
CA GLU A 238 -0.65 -14.07 -10.12
C GLU A 238 -0.36 -12.62 -9.70
N ILE A 239 0.89 -12.32 -9.34
CA ILE A 239 1.31 -10.97 -8.95
C ILE A 239 2.31 -10.40 -9.95
N THR A 240 2.22 -9.10 -10.18
CA THR A 240 3.33 -8.30 -10.70
C THR A 240 4.18 -7.91 -9.50
N ARG A 241 5.42 -8.38 -9.46
CA ARG A 241 6.35 -8.30 -8.31
C ARG A 241 6.94 -6.91 -8.15
N ARG A 242 6.06 -5.93 -7.91
CA ARG A 242 6.37 -4.52 -7.61
C ARG A 242 5.19 -3.79 -6.99
N SER A 243 5.46 -2.69 -6.31
CA SER A 243 4.45 -1.73 -5.83
C SER A 243 4.17 -0.66 -6.90
N LEU A 244 2.99 -0.04 -6.80
CA LEU A 244 2.64 1.18 -7.56
C LEU A 244 2.89 2.47 -6.78
N THR A 245 3.46 2.38 -5.56
CA THR A 245 3.71 3.53 -4.68
C THR A 245 5.20 3.80 -4.53
N HIS A 246 5.66 4.92 -5.07
CA HIS A 246 7.05 5.37 -4.95
C HIS A 246 7.37 5.82 -3.52
N SER A 247 8.52 5.37 -3.01
CA SER A 247 9.14 5.83 -1.76
C SER A 247 10.61 6.10 -2.01
N SER A 248 11.09 7.31 -1.70
CA SER A 248 12.53 7.59 -1.73
C SER A 248 13.19 7.16 -0.43
N TRP A 249 14.25 6.37 -0.55
CA TRP A 249 15.06 5.88 0.58
C TRP A 249 16.45 6.49 0.59
N ASP A 250 16.64 7.65 -0.05
CA ASP A 250 17.94 8.33 -0.13
C ASP A 250 18.55 8.51 1.27
N LEU A 251 19.62 7.75 1.52
CA LEU A 251 20.32 7.65 2.80
C LEU A 251 21.08 8.94 3.15
N SER A 252 21.28 9.84 2.18
CA SER A 252 22.00 11.10 2.37
C SER A 252 21.18 12.18 3.08
N ALA A 253 19.83 12.13 2.99
CA ALA A 253 18.93 13.16 3.50
C ALA A 253 18.57 13.03 4.99
N ALA A 254 18.88 11.90 5.63
CA ALA A 254 18.60 11.68 7.04
C ALA A 254 19.67 12.34 7.94
N LYS A 255 19.25 13.41 8.64
CA LYS A 255 20.08 14.15 9.63
C LYS A 255 20.48 13.29 10.84
N ASP A 256 19.71 12.26 11.15
CA ASP A 256 19.92 11.35 12.26
C ASP A 256 20.52 10.04 11.76
N ARG A 257 21.74 9.72 12.21
CA ARG A 257 22.50 8.53 11.78
C ARG A 257 21.80 7.23 12.18
N GLU A 258 21.02 7.21 13.27
CA GLU A 258 20.33 6.01 13.75
C GLU A 258 19.00 5.74 13.01
N ARG A 259 18.38 6.78 12.44
CA ARG A 259 17.14 6.67 11.64
C ARG A 259 17.39 6.43 10.15
N ARG A 260 18.65 6.42 9.71
CA ARG A 260 19.04 6.10 8.33
C ARG A 260 18.52 4.71 7.95
N GLY A 261 17.75 4.63 6.87
CA GLY A 261 17.27 3.37 6.30
C GLY A 261 16.03 2.75 6.95
N TRP A 262 15.44 3.38 7.98
CA TRP A 262 14.20 2.89 8.63
C TRP A 262 12.93 3.58 8.13
N HIS A 263 13.06 4.81 7.64
CA HIS A 263 11.95 5.56 7.07
C HIS A 263 12.34 6.19 5.74
N PRO A 264 11.43 6.22 4.76
CA PRO A 264 11.65 6.97 3.53
C PRO A 264 11.67 8.47 3.79
N VAL A 265 12.35 9.18 2.89
CA VAL A 265 12.49 10.64 2.89
C VAL A 265 11.13 11.30 2.91
N THR A 266 10.98 12.33 3.75
CA THR A 266 9.76 13.14 3.81
C THR A 266 9.95 14.43 3.02
N TYR A 267 9.19 14.55 1.93
CA TYR A 267 9.19 15.73 1.06
C TYR A 267 8.50 16.91 1.74
N LYS A 268 9.27 17.97 1.93
CA LYS A 268 8.84 19.26 2.47
C LYS A 268 8.49 20.21 1.33
N PHE A 269 8.05 21.41 1.69
CA PHE A 269 7.68 22.45 0.74
C PHE A 269 8.77 22.69 -0.32
N SER A 270 10.05 22.80 0.09
CA SER A 270 11.20 23.03 -0.80
C SER A 270 11.41 21.92 -1.83
N ASP A 271 11.14 20.68 -1.44
CA ASP A 271 11.47 19.48 -2.20
C ASP A 271 10.42 19.20 -3.28
N ALA A 272 9.18 19.65 -3.05
CA ALA A 272 8.03 19.40 -3.90
C ALA A 272 8.03 20.29 -5.16
N THR A 273 8.92 19.99 -6.10
CA THR A 273 9.06 20.69 -7.38
C THR A 273 8.50 19.89 -8.56
N PRO A 274 8.21 20.51 -9.71
CA PRO A 274 7.81 19.80 -10.92
C PRO A 274 8.85 18.78 -11.38
N GLU A 275 10.13 19.12 -11.25
CA GLU A 275 11.26 18.24 -11.62
C GLU A 275 11.29 16.99 -10.73
N LEU A 276 10.99 17.12 -9.43
CA LEU A 276 10.83 15.97 -8.55
C LEU A 276 9.70 15.06 -9.05
N ILE A 277 8.51 15.63 -9.34
CA ILE A 277 7.40 14.80 -9.80
C ILE A 277 7.70 14.15 -11.15
N GLN A 278 8.31 14.90 -12.07
CA GLN A 278 8.70 14.39 -13.37
C GLN A 278 9.73 13.24 -13.26
N SER A 279 10.76 13.40 -12.43
CA SER A 279 11.76 12.34 -12.20
C SER A 279 11.16 11.07 -11.60
N ILE A 280 10.15 11.17 -10.72
CA ILE A 280 9.41 9.99 -10.23
C ILE A 280 8.59 9.34 -11.36
N LYS A 281 7.96 10.14 -12.21
CA LYS A 281 7.13 9.67 -13.34
C LYS A 281 7.95 9.02 -14.46
N GLU A 282 9.21 9.39 -14.60
CA GLU A 282 10.13 8.84 -15.61
C GLU A 282 10.71 7.46 -15.23
N ILE A 283 10.50 7.00 -13.99
CA ILE A 283 10.95 5.67 -13.57
C ILE A 283 10.14 4.60 -14.31
N ASP A 284 10.82 3.87 -15.20
CA ASP A 284 10.25 2.82 -16.06
C ASP A 284 10.71 1.40 -15.69
N ASN A 285 11.60 1.27 -14.69
CA ASN A 285 12.03 -0.02 -14.17
C ASN A 285 12.34 0.04 -12.66
N ILE A 286 12.30 -1.12 -12.01
CA ILE A 286 12.66 -1.31 -10.60
C ILE A 286 13.76 -2.37 -10.51
N ASN A 287 14.81 -2.07 -9.75
CA ASN A 287 15.91 -2.99 -9.50
C ASN A 287 15.77 -3.66 -8.13
N TYR A 288 15.81 -4.98 -8.12
CA TYR A 288 15.80 -5.83 -6.94
C TYR A 288 17.19 -6.39 -6.74
N GLU A 289 18.00 -5.68 -5.97
CA GLU A 289 19.42 -6.00 -5.75
C GLU A 289 19.61 -7.41 -5.19
N THR A 290 18.75 -7.84 -4.25
CA THR A 290 18.84 -9.16 -3.61
C THR A 290 18.58 -10.32 -4.56
N GLU A 291 17.89 -10.08 -5.67
CA GLU A 291 17.54 -11.10 -6.67
C GLU A 291 18.28 -10.90 -8.01
N TYR A 292 19.14 -9.87 -8.10
CA TYR A 292 19.74 -9.40 -9.35
C TYR A 292 18.71 -9.26 -10.49
N ARG A 293 17.49 -8.85 -10.13
CA ARG A 293 16.34 -8.78 -11.05
C ARG A 293 16.00 -7.34 -11.38
N ARG A 294 15.81 -7.05 -12.66
CA ARG A 294 15.25 -5.79 -13.13
C ARG A 294 13.85 -6.02 -13.67
N GLU A 295 12.88 -5.32 -13.11
CA GLU A 295 11.48 -5.37 -13.52
C GLU A 295 11.15 -4.15 -14.37
N TRP A 296 10.93 -4.35 -15.67
CA TRP A 296 10.49 -3.28 -16.57
C TRP A 296 8.97 -3.09 -16.49
N CYS A 297 8.54 -1.87 -16.26
CA CYS A 297 7.15 -1.54 -16.04
C CYS A 297 6.40 -1.43 -17.37
N SER A 298 5.33 -2.19 -17.49
CA SER A 298 4.46 -2.16 -18.66
C SER A 298 3.00 -2.17 -18.26
N SER A 299 2.18 -1.59 -19.15
CA SER A 299 0.73 -1.57 -19.05
C SER A 299 0.17 -1.85 -20.44
N LYS A 300 -0.77 -2.81 -20.53
CA LYS A 300 -1.33 -3.30 -21.81
C LYS A 300 -0.24 -3.72 -22.83
N GLY A 301 0.88 -4.28 -22.35
CA GLY A 301 2.00 -4.72 -23.18
C GLY A 301 2.88 -3.59 -23.76
N LYS A 302 2.71 -2.35 -23.31
CA LYS A 302 3.54 -1.20 -23.70
C LYS A 302 4.37 -0.70 -22.52
N PRO A 303 5.58 -0.15 -22.75
CA PRO A 303 6.33 0.54 -21.71
C PRO A 303 5.48 1.59 -21.01
N SER A 304 5.57 1.66 -19.70
CA SER A 304 4.76 2.58 -18.89
C SER A 304 5.47 2.94 -17.58
N PRO A 305 5.14 4.08 -16.96
CA PRO A 305 5.65 4.43 -15.64
C PRO A 305 5.42 3.33 -14.60
N CYS A 306 6.36 3.18 -13.68
CA CYS A 306 6.25 2.21 -12.59
C CYS A 306 5.26 2.64 -11.50
N PHE A 307 5.24 3.92 -11.15
CA PHE A 307 4.53 4.39 -9.97
C PHE A 307 3.32 5.23 -10.35
N LEU A 308 2.19 4.99 -9.69
CA LEU A 308 0.97 5.79 -9.82
C LEU A 308 0.76 6.71 -8.62
N PHE A 309 1.40 6.39 -7.50
CA PHE A 309 1.34 7.14 -6.24
C PHE A 309 2.74 7.42 -5.75
N ALA A 310 2.90 8.46 -4.96
CA ALA A 310 4.13 8.73 -4.21
C ALA A 310 3.79 9.08 -2.77
N ARG A 311 4.65 8.72 -1.82
CA ARG A 311 4.38 8.90 -0.39
C ARG A 311 5.37 9.81 0.32
N LYS A 312 5.04 10.10 1.59
CA LYS A 312 5.79 10.97 2.50
C LYS A 312 5.80 12.45 2.10
N PHE A 313 4.69 12.93 1.54
CA PHE A 313 4.50 14.36 1.30
C PHE A 313 3.88 15.03 2.52
N THR A 314 4.49 16.14 2.96
CA THR A 314 3.89 17.00 3.96
C THR A 314 2.73 17.82 3.38
N ARG A 315 1.86 18.35 4.23
CA ARG A 315 0.79 19.25 3.79
C ARG A 315 1.31 20.47 2.99
N PRO A 316 2.36 21.19 3.41
CA PRO A 316 2.96 22.26 2.61
C PRO A 316 3.49 21.78 1.25
N ALA A 317 4.13 20.61 1.19
CA ALA A 317 4.61 20.02 -0.05
C ALA A 317 3.47 19.78 -1.05
N ALA A 318 2.40 19.13 -0.61
CA ALA A 318 1.21 18.88 -1.42
C ALA A 318 0.52 20.17 -1.90
N LEU A 319 0.43 21.20 -1.04
CA LEU A 319 -0.11 22.50 -1.42
C LEU A 319 0.70 23.18 -2.52
N ARG A 320 2.04 23.09 -2.45
CA ARG A 320 2.92 23.63 -3.50
C ARG A 320 2.61 22.97 -4.84
N LEU A 321 2.47 21.65 -4.88
CA LEU A 321 2.23 20.91 -6.12
C LEU A 321 0.88 21.24 -6.76
N LEU A 322 -0.19 21.41 -5.98
CA LEU A 322 -1.50 21.78 -6.52
C LEU A 322 -1.53 23.19 -7.16
N ASN A 323 -0.64 24.08 -6.71
CA ASN A 323 -0.57 25.45 -7.22
C ASN A 323 0.35 25.57 -8.44
N ILE A 324 0.99 24.49 -8.90
CA ILE A 324 1.87 24.53 -10.07
C ILE A 324 1.11 24.03 -11.30
N PRO A 325 0.90 24.88 -12.33
CA PRO A 325 0.12 24.51 -13.53
C PRO A 325 0.69 23.31 -14.30
N LEU A 326 2.00 23.07 -14.19
CA LEU A 326 2.73 22.01 -14.91
C LEU A 326 2.63 20.63 -14.24
N VAL A 327 2.19 20.55 -12.98
CA VAL A 327 2.04 19.29 -12.28
C VAL A 327 0.57 18.90 -12.30
N SER A 328 0.15 18.25 -13.38
CA SER A 328 -1.17 17.61 -13.45
C SER A 328 -1.20 16.40 -12.50
N LEU A 329 -1.30 16.66 -11.19
CA LEU A 329 -1.63 15.67 -10.16
C LEU A 329 -3.11 15.26 -10.23
N VAL A 330 -3.93 16.05 -10.92
CA VAL A 330 -5.39 15.93 -11.00
C VAL A 330 -5.86 16.19 -12.42
#